data_AF-A0A1G7G076-F1
#
_entry.id   AF-A0A1G7G076-F1
#
_cell.length_a   1.000
_cell.length_b   1.000
_cell.length_c   1.000
_cell.angle_alpha   90.00
_cell.angle_beta   90.00
_cell.angle_gamma   90.00
#
_symmetry.space_group_name_H-M   'P 1'
#
loop_
_entity.id
_entity.type
_entity.pdbx_description
1 polymer ?
#
loop_
_entity_poly.entity_id
_entity_poly.type
_entity_poly.pdbx_seq_one_letter_code
_entity_poly.pdbx_strand_id
1 'polypeptide(L)'
;RKSRRGDGSGRAFRGKQHRFAYASLLRKVHSLARRKGIQVVEVNPQDTSTIGMLKYAPQLSLSKDVAAAYVIGRRALGFREKLPRGYERLLRDESFRGHVQGFYASRVQELWAKKAQERNPYLRRRLSREIGRAKRHLALFSSLQGSPGSQEGSTEGRNFLGAHPWRVLRAGLFLPLLRSTVPRDLSPLKALLHRGAWEGWGSSLGPPPGGGPECANVHFG
;
A
#
# COMPACT_ATOMS: atom_id res chain seq x y z
N ARG A 1 -9.81 23.47 6.41
CA ARG A 1 -11.15 23.07 5.95
C ARG A 1 -11.08 21.79 5.11
N LYS A 2 -11.56 20.66 5.65
CA LYS A 2 -11.88 19.45 4.88
C LYS A 2 -12.89 19.84 3.79
N SER A 3 -12.80 19.27 2.59
CA SER A 3 -13.83 19.51 1.56
C SER A 3 -15.20 19.09 2.11
N ARG A 4 -16.31 19.69 1.64
CA ARG A 4 -17.72 19.29 1.94
C ARG A 4 -18.00 17.76 1.83
N ARG A 5 -17.07 16.99 1.25
CA ARG A 5 -17.09 15.53 1.06
C ARG A 5 -16.54 14.71 2.23
N GLY A 6 -15.92 15.32 3.25
CA GLY A 6 -15.39 14.64 4.46
C GLY A 6 -14.19 13.70 4.26
N ASP A 7 -13.91 13.28 3.03
CA ASP A 7 -13.00 12.17 2.69
C ASP A 7 -11.55 12.59 2.36
N GLY A 8 -11.25 13.90 2.38
CA GLY A 8 -9.93 14.41 2.02
C GLY A 8 -9.48 14.12 0.59
N SER A 9 -10.37 13.67 -0.32
CA SER A 9 -9.99 13.27 -1.70
C SER A 9 -10.49 14.24 -2.78
N GLY A 10 -11.06 15.37 -2.36
CA GLY A 10 -11.65 16.37 -3.24
C GLY A 10 -10.65 17.09 -4.15
N ARG A 11 -11.18 17.74 -5.21
CA ARG A 11 -10.39 18.59 -6.15
C ARG A 11 -9.53 19.61 -5.40
N ALA A 12 -10.09 20.25 -4.38
CA ALA A 12 -9.38 21.24 -3.57
C ALA A 12 -8.18 20.66 -2.81
N PHE A 13 -8.31 19.45 -2.25
CA PHE A 13 -7.18 18.80 -1.56
C PHE A 13 -6.09 18.37 -2.54
N ARG A 14 -6.47 17.77 -3.68
CA ARG A 14 -5.52 17.45 -4.75
C ARG A 14 -4.83 18.70 -5.28
N GLY A 15 -5.54 19.82 -5.38
CA GLY A 15 -4.96 21.11 -5.71
C GLY A 15 -3.93 21.57 -4.69
N LYS A 16 -4.19 21.43 -3.39
CA LYS A 16 -3.22 21.73 -2.33
C LYS A 16 -2.00 20.81 -2.36
N GLN A 17 -2.20 19.50 -2.56
CA GLN A 17 -1.11 18.53 -2.70
C GLN A 17 -0.24 18.85 -3.93
N HIS A 18 -0.88 19.14 -5.06
CA HIS A 18 -0.18 19.52 -6.29
C HIS A 18 0.56 20.85 -6.15
N ARG A 19 0.02 21.79 -5.36
CA ARG A 19 0.67 23.07 -5.04
C ARG A 19 1.74 22.96 -3.96
N PHE A 20 2.00 21.76 -3.41
CA PHE A 20 3.08 21.59 -2.46
C PHE A 20 4.41 21.87 -3.17
N ALA A 21 5.19 22.80 -2.63
CA ALA A 21 6.40 23.31 -3.27
C ALA A 21 7.59 22.37 -3.07
N TYR A 22 7.52 21.15 -3.62
CA TYR A 22 8.56 20.11 -3.49
C TYR A 22 9.95 20.64 -3.86
N ALA A 23 10.08 21.30 -5.01
CA ALA A 23 11.35 21.87 -5.47
C ALA A 23 11.92 22.92 -4.50
N SER A 24 11.06 23.76 -3.92
CA SER A 24 11.48 24.76 -2.94
C SER A 24 11.98 24.11 -1.64
N LEU A 25 11.27 23.07 -1.18
CA LEU A 25 11.69 22.30 0.00
C LEU A 25 13.04 21.61 -0.24
N LEU A 26 13.18 20.87 -1.34
CA LEU A 26 14.42 20.19 -1.69
C LEU A 26 15.59 21.16 -1.83
N ARG A 27 15.39 22.28 -2.54
CA ARG A 27 16.41 23.34 -2.67
C ARG A 27 16.86 23.88 -1.32
N LYS A 28 15.92 24.12 -0.39
CA LYS A 28 16.24 24.57 0.97
C LYS A 28 17.02 23.51 1.76
N VAL A 29 16.61 22.25 1.69
CA VAL A 29 17.32 21.12 2.33
C VAL A 29 18.75 21.03 1.80
N HIS A 30 18.94 21.11 0.48
CA HIS A 30 20.27 21.05 -0.14
C HIS A 30 21.14 22.24 0.25
N SER A 31 20.58 23.46 0.24
CA SER A 31 21.30 24.66 0.65
C SER A 31 21.73 24.58 2.12
N LEU A 32 20.87 24.07 3.00
CA LEU A 32 21.19 23.92 4.42
C LEU A 32 22.26 22.84 4.65
N ALA A 33 22.15 21.71 3.97
CA ALA A 33 23.12 20.64 4.05
C ALA A 33 24.52 21.09 3.61
N ARG A 34 24.61 21.80 2.47
CA ARG A 34 25.87 22.40 1.99
C ARG A 34 26.48 23.37 3.00
N ARG A 35 25.67 24.26 3.58
CA ARG A 35 26.14 25.22 4.61
C ARG A 35 26.65 24.53 5.87
N LYS A 36 26.11 23.34 6.20
CA LYS A 36 26.52 22.55 7.36
C LYS A 36 27.60 21.51 7.05
N GLY A 37 28.13 21.47 5.82
CA GLY A 37 29.10 20.45 5.41
C GLY A 37 28.54 19.02 5.35
N ILE A 38 27.21 18.87 5.23
CA ILE A 38 26.53 17.57 5.16
C ILE A 38 26.34 17.18 3.70
N GLN A 39 26.84 16.00 3.33
CA GLN A 39 26.61 15.42 2.00
C GLN A 39 25.15 14.98 1.82
N VAL A 40 24.56 15.30 0.67
CA VAL A 40 23.21 14.84 0.30
C VAL A 40 23.35 13.83 -0.83
N VAL A 41 22.74 12.66 -0.65
CA VAL A 41 22.68 11.61 -1.67
C VAL A 41 21.21 11.44 -2.08
N GLU A 42 20.93 11.66 -3.35
CA GLU A 42 19.61 11.39 -3.92
C GLU A 42 19.49 9.92 -4.29
N VAL A 43 18.38 9.30 -3.91
CA VAL A 43 18.09 7.89 -4.19
C VAL A 43 16.73 7.74 -4.82
N ASN A 44 16.54 6.67 -5.61
CA ASN A 44 15.24 6.36 -6.18
C ASN A 44 14.21 6.15 -5.04
N PRO A 45 13.08 6.90 -5.00
CA PRO A 45 12.06 6.78 -3.95
C PRO A 45 11.04 5.65 -4.19
N GLN A 46 11.17 4.89 -5.27
CA GLN A 46 10.18 3.89 -5.70
C GLN A 46 9.90 2.84 -4.61
N ASP A 47 8.62 2.66 -4.29
CA ASP A 47 8.10 1.63 -3.38
C ASP A 47 8.73 1.60 -1.96
N THR A 48 9.41 2.67 -1.53
CA THR A 48 10.06 2.77 -0.20
C THR A 48 9.11 2.51 0.95
N SER A 49 7.92 3.10 0.91
CA SER A 49 6.88 2.88 1.94
C SER A 49 6.37 1.44 1.95
N THR A 50 6.16 0.85 0.77
CA THR A 50 5.66 -0.53 0.65
C THR A 50 6.71 -1.52 1.18
N ILE A 51 7.98 -1.35 0.79
CA ILE A 51 9.09 -2.19 1.27
C ILE A 51 9.27 -2.00 2.77
N GLY A 52 9.27 -0.75 3.25
CA GLY A 52 9.37 -0.43 4.68
C GLY A 52 8.29 -1.12 5.49
N MET A 53 7.03 -1.02 5.09
CA MET A 53 5.91 -1.66 5.78
C MET A 53 5.94 -3.18 5.74
N LEU A 54 6.32 -3.78 4.61
CA LEU A 54 6.29 -5.24 4.45
C LEU A 54 7.50 -5.94 5.04
N LYS A 55 8.68 -5.32 4.98
CA LYS A 55 9.94 -5.93 5.38
C LYS A 55 10.38 -5.46 6.76
N TYR A 56 10.55 -4.16 6.94
CA TYR A 56 11.28 -3.63 8.09
C TYR A 56 10.39 -3.30 9.29
N ALA A 57 9.19 -2.77 9.06
CA ALA A 57 8.22 -2.50 10.13
C ALA A 57 7.90 -3.74 10.98
N PRO A 58 7.54 -4.91 10.40
CA PRO A 58 7.28 -6.12 11.20
C PRO A 58 8.53 -6.74 11.84
N GLN A 59 9.71 -6.57 11.23
CA GLN A 59 10.96 -7.15 11.73
C GLN A 59 11.53 -6.36 12.91
N LEU A 60 11.51 -5.04 12.79
CA LEU A 60 12.18 -4.11 13.69
C LEU A 60 11.19 -3.34 14.58
N SER A 61 9.90 -3.67 14.54
CA SER A 61 8.83 -3.00 15.28
C SER A 61 8.79 -1.48 15.03
N LEU A 62 9.06 -1.07 13.78
CA LEU A 62 9.10 0.35 13.39
C LEU A 62 7.75 0.83 12.87
N SER A 63 7.47 2.12 13.02
CA SER A 63 6.35 2.75 12.33
C SER A 63 6.56 2.73 10.82
N LYS A 64 5.47 2.77 10.04
CA LYS A 64 5.53 2.77 8.57
C LYS A 64 6.45 3.86 7.99
N ASP A 65 6.48 5.03 8.62
CA ASP A 65 7.21 6.20 8.14
C ASP A 65 8.71 6.07 8.48
N VAL A 66 9.02 5.58 9.70
CA VAL A 66 10.41 5.30 10.11
C VAL A 66 10.98 4.14 9.28
N ALA A 67 10.19 3.09 9.03
CA ALA A 67 10.60 1.99 8.18
C ALA A 67 10.85 2.43 6.72
N ALA A 68 10.06 3.38 6.19
CA ALA A 68 10.30 3.95 4.87
C ALA A 68 11.60 4.77 4.82
N ALA A 69 11.87 5.58 5.85
CA ALA A 69 13.12 6.31 5.99
C ALA A 69 14.33 5.37 6.09
N TYR A 70 14.17 4.24 6.80
CA TYR A 70 15.20 3.20 6.89
C TYR A 70 15.54 2.61 5.51
N VAL A 71 14.55 2.34 4.65
CA VAL A 71 14.78 1.89 3.27
C VAL A 71 15.55 2.93 2.46
N ILE A 72 15.22 4.22 2.61
CA ILE A 72 15.92 5.32 1.92
C ILE A 72 17.40 5.34 2.34
N GLY A 73 17.68 5.27 3.64
CA GLY A 73 19.05 5.22 4.15
C GLY A 73 19.83 4.01 3.65
N ARG A 74 19.20 2.82 3.63
CA ARG A 74 19.83 1.61 3.06
C ARG A 74 20.18 1.75 1.59
N ARG A 75 19.29 2.36 0.79
CA ARG A 75 19.57 2.63 -0.63
C ARG A 75 20.72 3.61 -0.81
N ALA A 76 20.82 4.64 0.04
CA ALA A 76 21.93 5.59 0.00
C ALA A 76 23.28 4.92 0.29
N LEU A 77 23.27 3.87 1.11
CA LEU A 77 24.44 3.01 1.37
C LEU A 77 24.67 1.92 0.30
N GLY A 78 23.91 1.90 -0.79
CA GLY A 78 24.07 0.93 -1.89
C GLY A 78 23.41 -0.44 -1.67
N PHE A 79 22.63 -0.64 -0.61
CA PHE A 79 21.94 -1.92 -0.39
C PHE A 79 20.73 -2.08 -1.33
N ARG A 80 20.61 -3.27 -1.94
CA ARG A 80 19.44 -3.65 -2.75
C ARG A 80 18.36 -4.34 -1.91
N GLU A 81 17.10 -3.98 -2.15
CA GLU A 81 15.96 -4.52 -1.41
C GLU A 81 15.41 -5.83 -2.00
N LYS A 82 16.01 -6.95 -1.58
CA LYS A 82 15.56 -8.30 -1.94
C LYS A 82 14.31 -8.73 -1.18
N LEU A 83 13.48 -9.56 -1.82
CA LEU A 83 12.26 -10.12 -1.24
C LEU A 83 12.62 -11.22 -0.21
N PRO A 84 12.01 -11.21 1.00
CA PRO A 84 12.17 -12.28 1.98
C PRO A 84 11.66 -13.63 1.46
N ARG A 85 12.38 -14.72 1.76
CA ARG A 85 12.02 -16.10 1.35
C ARG A 85 10.61 -16.52 1.77
N GLY A 86 10.11 -16.04 2.91
CA GLY A 86 8.75 -16.33 3.35
C GLY A 86 7.70 -15.73 2.40
N TYR A 87 7.91 -14.50 1.93
CA TYR A 87 7.03 -13.88 0.95
C TYR A 87 7.17 -14.49 -0.45
N GLU A 88 8.37 -14.92 -0.85
CA GLU A 88 8.54 -15.68 -2.09
C GLU A 88 7.72 -16.97 -2.08
N ARG A 89 7.77 -17.73 -0.98
CA ARG A 89 6.95 -18.94 -0.80
C ARG A 89 5.47 -18.62 -0.82
N LEU A 90 5.05 -17.60 -0.06
CA LEU A 90 3.66 -17.17 -0.02
C LEU A 90 3.12 -16.76 -1.40
N LEU A 91 3.91 -16.04 -2.19
CA LEU A 91 3.51 -15.66 -3.55
C LEU A 91 3.45 -16.84 -4.51
N ARG A 92 4.10 -17.97 -4.23
CA ARG A 92 4.02 -19.19 -5.06
C ARG A 92 2.83 -20.07 -4.68
N ASP A 93 2.35 -19.95 -3.45
CA ASP A 93 1.22 -20.71 -2.93
C ASP A 93 -0.08 -20.39 -3.70
N GLU A 94 -0.65 -21.41 -4.33
CA GLU A 94 -1.89 -21.31 -5.10
C GLU A 94 -3.10 -21.04 -4.22
N SER A 95 -3.11 -21.58 -3.00
CA SER A 95 -4.21 -21.38 -2.06
C SER A 95 -4.31 -19.89 -1.66
N PHE A 96 -3.17 -19.25 -1.40
CA PHE A 96 -3.10 -17.81 -1.11
C PHE A 96 -3.57 -16.98 -2.30
N ARG A 97 -3.09 -17.29 -3.51
CA ARG A 97 -3.49 -16.60 -4.74
C ARG A 97 -4.99 -16.71 -4.97
N GLY A 98 -5.54 -17.91 -4.84
CA GLY A 98 -6.97 -18.17 -4.98
C GLY A 98 -7.79 -17.39 -3.96
N HIS A 99 -7.36 -17.36 -2.69
CA HIS A 99 -8.01 -16.57 -1.64
C HIS A 99 -8.06 -15.08 -1.99
N VAL A 100 -6.92 -14.49 -2.41
CA VAL A 100 -6.86 -13.07 -2.75
C VAL A 100 -7.68 -12.74 -4.00
N GLN A 101 -7.63 -13.59 -5.03
CA GLN A 101 -8.43 -13.43 -6.24
C GLN A 101 -9.93 -13.50 -5.91
N GLY A 102 -10.36 -14.51 -5.13
CA GLY A 102 -11.73 -14.65 -4.66
C GLY A 102 -12.19 -13.44 -3.84
N PHE A 103 -11.37 -12.98 -2.89
CA PHE A 103 -11.67 -11.80 -2.08
C PHE A 103 -11.95 -10.56 -2.96
N TYR A 104 -11.07 -10.26 -3.91
CA TYR A 104 -11.25 -9.08 -4.76
C TYR A 104 -12.39 -9.25 -5.78
N ALA A 105 -12.65 -10.45 -6.27
CA ALA A 105 -13.80 -10.73 -7.15
C ALA A 105 -15.12 -10.44 -6.42
N SER A 106 -15.29 -11.01 -5.21
CA SER A 106 -16.44 -10.74 -4.35
C SER A 106 -16.54 -9.26 -3.99
N ARG A 107 -15.42 -8.60 -3.67
CA ARG A 107 -15.38 -7.17 -3.35
C ARG A 107 -15.82 -6.30 -4.53
N VAL A 108 -15.48 -6.66 -5.76
CA VAL A 108 -15.93 -5.94 -6.96
C VAL A 108 -17.46 -6.03 -7.08
N GLN A 109 -18.04 -7.21 -6.88
CA GLN A 109 -19.50 -7.40 -6.92
C GLN A 109 -20.20 -6.59 -5.81
N GLU A 110 -19.70 -6.66 -4.58
CA GLU A 110 -20.21 -5.90 -3.43
C GLU A 110 -20.21 -4.37 -3.72
N LEU A 111 -19.10 -3.86 -4.26
CA LEU A 111 -18.98 -2.44 -4.60
C LEU A 111 -19.91 -2.03 -5.76
N TRP A 112 -20.17 -2.91 -6.71
CA TRP A 112 -21.16 -2.68 -7.78
C TRP A 112 -22.58 -2.62 -7.22
N ALA A 113 -22.96 -3.55 -6.33
CA ALA A 113 -24.26 -3.53 -5.66
C ALA A 113 -24.46 -2.25 -4.86
N LYS A 114 -23.47 -1.86 -4.04
CA LYS A 114 -23.48 -0.58 -3.31
C LYS A 114 -23.62 0.61 -4.25
N LYS A 115 -22.93 0.60 -5.40
CA LYS A 115 -23.00 1.68 -6.39
C LYS A 115 -24.37 1.77 -7.08
N ALA A 116 -25.03 0.63 -7.30
CA ALA A 116 -26.36 0.59 -7.91
C ALA A 116 -27.42 1.22 -6.99
N GLN A 117 -27.36 0.90 -5.69
CA GLN A 117 -28.27 1.43 -4.67
C GLN A 117 -28.01 2.91 -4.33
N GLU A 118 -26.76 3.37 -4.45
CA GLU A 118 -26.39 4.74 -4.09
C GLU A 118 -26.93 5.78 -5.08
N ARG A 119 -27.73 6.74 -4.57
CA ARG A 119 -28.25 7.87 -5.36
C ARG A 119 -27.27 9.04 -5.39
N ASN A 120 -26.42 9.21 -4.38
CA ASN A 120 -25.51 10.36 -4.29
C ASN A 120 -24.39 10.29 -5.35
N PRO A 121 -24.29 11.28 -6.26
CA PRO A 121 -23.30 11.25 -7.36
C PRO A 121 -21.85 11.24 -6.86
N TYR A 122 -21.55 11.85 -5.71
CA TYR A 122 -20.20 11.89 -5.15
C TYR A 122 -19.76 10.53 -4.59
N LEU A 123 -20.66 9.84 -3.90
CA LEU A 123 -20.42 8.50 -3.36
C LEU A 123 -20.32 7.47 -4.49
N ARG A 124 -21.18 7.55 -5.52
CA ARG A 124 -21.05 6.73 -6.75
C ARG A 124 -19.68 6.88 -7.43
N ARG A 125 -19.13 8.11 -7.49
CA ARG A 125 -17.77 8.36 -8.03
C ARG A 125 -16.66 7.81 -7.14
N ARG A 126 -16.86 7.77 -5.82
CA ARG A 126 -15.93 7.12 -4.89
C ARG A 126 -15.96 5.59 -5.07
N LEU A 127 -17.14 4.99 -5.07
CA LEU A 127 -17.32 3.56 -5.32
C LEU A 127 -16.74 3.14 -6.67
N SER A 128 -16.92 3.93 -7.73
CA SER A 128 -16.28 3.67 -9.04
C SER A 128 -14.74 3.63 -8.97
N ARG A 129 -14.12 4.50 -8.16
CA ARG A 129 -12.67 4.47 -7.92
C ARG A 129 -12.24 3.25 -7.11
N GLU A 130 -13.07 2.80 -6.17
CA GLU A 130 -12.84 1.58 -5.40
C GLU A 130 -12.95 0.33 -6.27
N ILE A 131 -13.98 0.24 -7.12
CA ILE A 131 -14.11 -0.83 -8.14
C ILE A 131 -12.87 -0.86 -9.03
N GLY A 132 -12.45 0.31 -9.54
CA GLY A 132 -11.24 0.40 -10.37
C GLY A 132 -9.97 -0.03 -9.62
N ARG A 133 -9.85 0.24 -8.31
CA ARG A 133 -8.74 -0.26 -7.48
C ARG A 133 -8.78 -1.77 -7.33
N ALA A 134 -9.93 -2.34 -6.99
CA ALA A 134 -10.10 -3.78 -6.82
C ALA A 134 -9.82 -4.55 -8.13
N LYS A 135 -10.31 -4.06 -9.28
CA LYS A 135 -9.99 -4.62 -10.59
C LYS A 135 -8.49 -4.59 -10.91
N ARG A 136 -7.77 -3.52 -10.55
CA ARG A 136 -6.31 -3.48 -10.70
C ARG A 136 -5.61 -4.52 -9.82
N HIS A 137 -6.08 -4.75 -8.60
CA HIS A 137 -5.52 -5.79 -7.74
C HIS A 137 -5.78 -7.19 -8.32
N LEU A 138 -6.97 -7.46 -8.86
CA LEU A 138 -7.23 -8.70 -9.62
C LEU A 138 -6.26 -8.86 -10.78
N ALA A 139 -6.13 -7.85 -11.64
CA ALA A 139 -5.23 -7.89 -12.78
C ALA A 139 -3.76 -8.11 -12.36
N LEU A 140 -3.31 -7.52 -11.25
CA LEU A 140 -1.98 -7.75 -10.70
C LEU A 140 -1.74 -9.20 -10.28
N PHE A 141 -2.76 -9.87 -9.72
CA PHE A 141 -2.64 -11.28 -9.33
C PHE A 141 -2.81 -12.23 -10.51
N SER A 142 -3.59 -11.86 -11.53
CA SER A 142 -3.67 -12.61 -12.78
C SER A 142 -2.36 -12.54 -13.57
N SER A 143 -1.67 -11.39 -13.60
CA SER A 143 -0.42 -11.25 -14.36
C SER A 143 0.78 -11.97 -13.73
N LEU A 144 0.75 -12.27 -12.44
CA LEU A 144 1.74 -13.14 -11.78
C LEU A 144 1.76 -14.58 -12.30
N GLN A 145 0.66 -15.03 -12.94
CA GLN A 145 0.57 -16.36 -13.51
C GLN A 145 1.30 -16.46 -14.87
N GLY A 146 1.67 -15.32 -15.48
CA GLY A 146 2.49 -15.28 -16.68
C GLY A 146 3.99 -15.33 -16.38
N SER A 147 4.81 -15.76 -17.35
CA SER A 147 6.27 -15.78 -17.21
C SER A 147 6.82 -14.39 -16.83
N PRO A 148 7.70 -14.28 -15.82
CA PRO A 148 8.26 -13.00 -15.41
C PRO A 148 9.28 -12.55 -16.47
N GLY A 149 8.85 -11.62 -17.33
CA GLY A 149 9.78 -10.91 -18.21
C GLY A 149 10.81 -10.15 -17.37
N SER A 150 12.07 -10.53 -17.53
CA SER A 150 13.22 -9.82 -16.94
C SER A 150 13.28 -8.42 -17.52
N GLN A 151 13.01 -7.38 -16.74
CA GLN A 151 13.18 -6.00 -17.17
C GLN A 151 13.75 -5.15 -16.03
N GLU A 152 15.06 -5.27 -15.84
CA GLU A 152 15.89 -4.30 -15.13
C GLU A 152 16.01 -3.06 -16.04
N GLY A 153 15.10 -2.11 -15.89
CA GLY A 153 15.11 -0.86 -16.63
C GLY A 153 14.56 0.27 -15.78
N SER A 154 15.28 1.40 -15.71
CA SER A 154 14.80 2.64 -15.10
C SER A 154 14.06 3.44 -16.17
N THR A 155 12.76 3.61 -16.04
CA THR A 155 11.97 4.47 -16.95
C THR A 155 11.47 5.71 -16.23
N GLU A 156 11.72 6.85 -16.87
CA GLU A 156 11.26 8.19 -16.52
C GLU A 156 9.76 8.25 -16.18
N GLY A 157 9.45 8.12 -14.88
CA GLY A 157 8.22 8.64 -14.29
C GLY A 157 6.87 8.03 -14.73
N ARG A 158 6.84 6.96 -15.54
CA ARG A 158 5.60 6.26 -15.93
C ARG A 158 5.61 4.81 -15.43
N ASN A 159 4.45 4.38 -14.92
CA ASN A 159 4.26 3.12 -14.19
C ASN A 159 4.73 1.89 -14.99
N PHE A 160 5.59 1.07 -14.37
CA PHE A 160 5.99 -0.24 -14.89
C PHE A 160 4.79 -1.19 -15.07
N LEU A 161 4.70 -1.76 -16.28
CA LEU A 161 3.78 -2.83 -16.69
C LEU A 161 4.39 -4.23 -16.43
N GLY A 162 5.10 -4.36 -15.30
CA GLY A 162 5.51 -5.65 -14.73
C GLY A 162 5.08 -5.68 -13.26
N ALA A 163 4.53 -6.81 -12.79
CA ALA A 163 4.01 -6.91 -11.43
C ALA A 163 5.16 -6.90 -10.40
N HIS A 164 5.54 -5.71 -9.93
CA HIS A 164 6.57 -5.56 -8.91
C HIS A 164 6.16 -6.35 -7.65
N PRO A 165 6.93 -7.36 -7.19
CA PRO A 165 6.50 -8.31 -6.16
C PRO A 165 6.02 -7.64 -4.86
N TRP A 166 6.65 -6.52 -4.49
CA TRP A 166 6.25 -5.73 -3.34
C TRP A 166 4.84 -5.13 -3.44
N ARG A 167 4.39 -4.73 -4.65
CA ARG A 167 3.04 -4.19 -4.87
C ARG A 167 1.98 -5.28 -4.82
N VAL A 168 2.33 -6.46 -5.34
CA VAL A 168 1.49 -7.65 -5.25
C VAL A 168 1.29 -8.05 -3.80
N LEU A 169 2.37 -8.17 -3.03
CA LEU A 169 2.29 -8.50 -1.60
C LEU A 169 1.44 -7.49 -0.85
N ARG A 170 1.62 -6.19 -1.10
CA ARG A 170 0.77 -5.17 -0.50
C ARG A 170 -0.71 -5.38 -0.81
N ALA A 171 -1.03 -5.70 -2.05
CA ALA A 171 -2.40 -5.97 -2.48
C ALA A 171 -2.97 -7.23 -1.80
N GLY A 172 -2.20 -8.31 -1.73
CA GLY A 172 -2.67 -9.56 -1.13
C GLY A 172 -2.76 -9.54 0.40
N LEU A 173 -1.86 -8.84 1.08
CA LEU A 173 -1.75 -8.89 2.53
C LEU A 173 -2.62 -7.86 3.25
N PHE A 174 -2.76 -6.64 2.71
CA PHE A 174 -3.32 -5.54 3.51
C PHE A 174 -4.83 -5.62 3.63
N LEU A 175 -5.56 -5.45 2.52
CA LEU A 175 -7.01 -5.46 2.59
C LEU A 175 -7.58 -6.88 2.77
N PRO A 176 -7.07 -7.93 2.08
CA PRO A 176 -7.60 -9.28 2.24
C PRO A 176 -7.32 -9.90 3.62
N LEU A 177 -6.08 -9.83 4.12
CA LEU A 177 -5.71 -10.48 5.38
C LEU A 177 -5.82 -9.54 6.61
N LEU A 178 -5.32 -8.30 6.50
CA LEU A 178 -5.30 -7.34 7.62
C LEU A 178 -6.57 -6.47 7.68
N ARG A 179 -7.53 -6.67 6.75
CA ARG A 179 -8.81 -5.94 6.68
C ARG A 179 -8.67 -4.41 6.67
N SER A 180 -7.50 -3.91 6.29
CA SER A 180 -7.17 -2.48 6.30
C SER A 180 -6.36 -2.09 5.08
N THR A 181 -6.65 -0.94 4.48
CA THR A 181 -5.88 -0.44 3.32
C THR A 181 -4.46 0.02 3.67
N VAL A 182 -4.27 0.46 4.91
CA VAL A 182 -2.97 0.86 5.48
C VAL A 182 -3.02 0.50 6.96
N PRO A 183 -2.65 -0.73 7.32
CA PRO A 183 -2.60 -1.19 8.71
C PRO A 183 -1.67 -0.28 9.53
N ARG A 184 -2.08 0.05 10.76
CA ARG A 184 -1.20 0.76 11.72
C ARG A 184 -0.27 -0.23 12.40
N ASP A 185 -0.83 -1.37 12.81
CA ASP A 185 -0.08 -2.49 13.32
C ASP A 185 0.30 -3.42 12.15
N LEU A 186 1.60 -3.64 12.02
CA LEU A 186 2.20 -4.52 11.01
C LEU A 186 2.83 -5.75 11.64
N SER A 187 2.78 -5.89 12.97
CA SER A 187 3.31 -7.04 13.71
C SER A 187 2.78 -8.40 13.21
N PRO A 188 1.51 -8.54 12.74
CA PRO A 188 1.04 -9.84 12.27
C PRO A 188 1.82 -10.35 11.05
N LEU A 189 2.40 -9.45 10.24
CA LEU A 189 3.19 -9.83 9.07
C LEU A 189 4.50 -10.55 9.43
N LYS A 190 4.96 -10.45 10.69
CA LYS A 190 6.19 -11.10 11.15
C LYS A 190 6.14 -12.61 10.94
N ALA A 191 5.01 -13.27 11.21
CA ALA A 191 4.87 -14.71 11.00
C ALA A 191 5.01 -15.09 9.51
N LEU A 192 4.33 -14.35 8.63
CA LEU A 192 4.36 -14.55 7.18
C LEU A 192 5.76 -14.34 6.61
N LEU A 193 6.48 -13.34 7.12
CA LEU A 193 7.84 -13.04 6.66
C LEU A 193 8.81 -14.20 6.95
N HIS A 194 8.72 -14.82 8.12
CA HIS A 194 9.64 -15.87 8.56
C HIS A 194 9.20 -17.26 8.09
N ARG A 195 7.92 -17.60 8.27
CA ARG A 195 7.40 -18.95 7.99
C ARG A 195 6.89 -19.11 6.57
N GLY A 196 6.36 -18.05 5.97
CA GLY A 196 5.72 -18.09 4.64
C GLY A 196 4.39 -18.86 4.61
N ALA A 197 3.91 -19.35 5.74
CA ALA A 197 2.64 -20.06 5.88
C ALA A 197 1.54 -19.08 6.30
N TRP A 198 0.45 -19.04 5.53
CA TRP A 198 -0.74 -18.21 5.80
C TRP A 198 -1.95 -19.04 6.25
N GLU A 199 -1.86 -20.37 6.15
CA GLU A 199 -2.85 -21.32 6.65
C GLU A 199 -3.03 -21.14 8.17
N GLY A 200 -4.25 -20.84 8.62
CA GLY A 200 -4.58 -20.53 10.02
C GLY A 200 -4.76 -19.05 10.36
N TRP A 201 -4.52 -18.13 9.42
CA TRP A 201 -4.76 -16.69 9.64
C TRP A 201 -6.23 -16.35 9.93
N GLY A 202 -7.16 -17.19 9.47
CA GLY A 202 -8.59 -17.03 9.70
C GLY A 202 -9.06 -17.31 11.13
N SER A 203 -8.23 -17.96 11.97
CA SER A 203 -8.68 -18.55 13.23
C SER A 203 -8.31 -17.75 14.48
N SER A 204 -7.42 -16.74 14.40
CA SER A 204 -6.84 -16.12 15.60
C SER A 204 -6.88 -14.58 15.66
N LEU A 205 -7.57 -13.89 14.75
CA LEU A 205 -7.72 -12.44 14.85
C LEU A 205 -8.94 -12.10 15.71
N GLY A 206 -8.72 -12.04 17.02
CA GLY A 206 -9.55 -11.22 17.90
C GLY A 206 -9.64 -9.78 17.39
N PRO A 207 -10.65 -9.00 17.82
CA PRO A 207 -10.84 -7.64 17.33
C PRO A 207 -9.55 -6.81 17.50
N PRO A 208 -9.18 -5.98 16.51
CA PRO A 208 -7.95 -5.19 16.57
C PRO A 208 -7.97 -4.28 17.79
N PRO A 209 -6.86 -4.18 18.56
CA PRO A 209 -6.80 -3.27 19.69
C PRO A 209 -6.90 -1.83 19.14
N GLY A 210 -8.02 -1.16 19.44
CA GLY A 210 -8.32 0.20 18.98
C GLY A 210 -9.41 0.31 17.91
N GLY A 211 -10.12 -0.78 17.58
CA GLY A 211 -11.38 -0.71 16.86
C GLY A 211 -12.50 -0.19 17.78
N GLY A 212 -12.62 1.12 17.94
CA GLY A 212 -13.86 1.71 18.44
C GLY A 212 -15.04 1.29 17.55
N PRO A 213 -16.27 1.23 18.08
CA PRO A 213 -17.43 0.74 17.34
C PRO A 213 -17.59 1.49 16.02
N GLU A 214 -18.05 0.77 14.98
CA GLU A 214 -18.51 1.39 13.74
C GLU A 214 -19.40 2.57 14.12
N CYS A 215 -19.05 3.78 13.65
CA CYS A 215 -19.87 4.94 13.88
C CYS A 215 -21.23 4.67 13.23
N ALA A 216 -22.19 4.19 14.03
CA ALA A 216 -23.59 4.26 13.70
C ALA A 216 -23.85 5.72 13.30
N ASN A 217 -24.42 5.91 12.11
CA ASN A 217 -24.80 7.22 11.64
C ASN A 217 -25.82 7.79 12.63
N VAL A 218 -25.35 8.65 13.54
CA VAL A 218 -26.24 9.41 14.41
C VAL A 218 -26.94 10.42 13.51
N HIS A 219 -28.20 10.15 13.21
CA HIS A 219 -29.11 11.14 12.67
C HIS A 219 -29.40 12.14 13.78
N PHE A 220 -28.91 13.36 13.64
CA PHE A 220 -29.44 14.48 14.41
C PHE A 220 -30.74 14.89 13.72
N GLY A 221 -31.85 14.68 14.41
CA GLY A 221 -33.11 15.36 14.14
C GLY A 221 -33.03 16.84 14.51
#